data_AF-A0A5Q0H239-F1
#
_entry.id   AF-A0A5Q0H239-F1
#
_cell.length_a   1.000
_cell.length_b   1.000
_cell.length_c   1.000
_cell.angle_alpha   90.00
_cell.angle_beta   90.00
_cell.angle_gamma   90.00
#
_symmetry.space_group_name_H-M   'P 1'
#
loop_
_entity.id
_entity.type
_entity.pdbx_description
1 polymer ?
#
loop_
_entity_poly.entity_id
_entity_poly.type
_entity_poly.pdbx_seq_one_letter_code
_entity_poly.pdbx_strand_id
1 'polypeptide(L)'
;MRFRDVVLAELDKLRTLPAVVTSAVLTVLVTVGLAGLVAPVESGLRAVEYGQAGVVLLGVLAVGGEYADGQVRTTLLSVPRRGLLLAGKGVAYLVVASLTAVSAVGGVAAVLPGVGVGPAAGAVVYLVLVGFFAHAVATLTRDVVGALVAVLTLVLLVSPLLAAVTRVAEYLPGRVGAQLYRTTAADVPGAAVLCAWVVVAGAVAAAAFVRRDA
;
A
#
# COMPACT_ATOMS: atom_id res chain seq x y z
N MET A 1 11.74 -23.08 11.99
CA MET A 1 11.84 -22.02 10.96
C MET A 1 12.15 -20.69 11.64
N ARG A 2 13.19 -19.97 11.23
CA ARG A 2 13.50 -18.64 11.80
C ARG A 2 12.72 -17.57 11.05
N PHE A 3 12.43 -16.45 11.71
CA PHE A 3 11.69 -15.34 11.10
C PHE A 3 12.36 -14.82 9.83
N ARG A 4 13.69 -14.69 9.84
CA ARG A 4 14.49 -14.28 8.68
C ARG A 4 14.25 -15.17 7.45
N ASP A 5 14.17 -16.48 7.64
CA ASP A 5 14.02 -17.42 6.52
C ASP A 5 12.65 -17.26 5.85
N VAL A 6 11.61 -16.94 6.63
CA VAL A 6 10.27 -16.64 6.13
C VAL A 6 10.26 -15.32 5.36
N VAL A 7 10.90 -14.27 5.88
CA VAL A 7 11.01 -12.99 5.17
C VAL A 7 11.73 -13.16 3.83
N LEU A 8 12.84 -13.91 3.80
CA LEU A 8 13.59 -14.16 2.57
C LEU A 8 12.77 -14.96 1.56
N ALA A 9 12.02 -15.98 2.01
CA ALA A 9 11.14 -16.75 1.14
C ALA A 9 10.01 -15.89 0.54
N GLU A 10 9.39 -15.03 1.34
CA GLU A 10 8.36 -14.11 0.86
C GLU A 10 8.93 -13.04 -0.10
N LEU A 11 10.15 -12.54 0.16
CA LEU A 11 10.83 -11.62 -0.77
C LEU A 11 11.15 -12.29 -2.10
N ASP A 12 11.63 -13.52 -2.08
CA ASP A 12 11.92 -14.29 -3.30
C ASP A 12 10.64 -14.54 -4.11
N LYS A 13 9.54 -14.86 -3.43
CA LYS A 13 8.21 -14.96 -4.03
C LYS A 13 7.80 -13.64 -4.70
N LEU A 14 7.83 -12.51 -3.98
CA LEU A 14 7.41 -11.22 -4.55
C LEU A 14 8.30 -10.78 -5.72
N ARG A 15 9.58 -11.14 -5.69
CA ARG A 15 10.54 -10.85 -6.76
C ARG A 15 10.32 -11.71 -8.00
N THR A 16 9.89 -12.95 -7.84
CA THR A 16 9.74 -13.91 -8.95
C THR A 16 8.36 -13.87 -9.59
N LEU A 17 7.34 -13.35 -8.88
CA LEU A 17 5.99 -13.20 -9.41
C LEU A 17 5.92 -12.10 -10.49
N PRO A 18 5.63 -12.43 -11.76
CA PRO A 18 5.56 -11.44 -12.83
C PRO A 18 4.52 -10.36 -12.55
N ALA A 19 3.38 -10.71 -11.94
CA ALA A 19 2.33 -9.76 -11.58
C ALA A 19 2.80 -8.69 -10.57
N VAL A 20 3.65 -9.07 -9.60
CA VAL A 20 4.18 -8.13 -8.60
C VAL A 20 5.25 -7.23 -9.23
N VAL A 21 6.17 -7.79 -10.01
CA VAL A 21 7.21 -7.01 -10.69
C VAL A 21 6.59 -6.04 -11.71
N THR A 22 5.67 -6.52 -12.54
CA THR A 22 5.00 -5.68 -13.54
C THR A 22 4.16 -4.60 -12.90
N SER A 23 3.40 -4.89 -11.83
CA SER A 23 2.65 -3.85 -11.12
C SER A 23 3.57 -2.82 -10.46
N ALA A 24 4.71 -3.22 -9.86
CA ALA A 24 5.67 -2.28 -9.31
C ALA A 24 6.28 -1.36 -10.37
N VAL A 25 6.75 -1.94 -11.48
CA VAL A 25 7.32 -1.19 -12.60
C VAL A 25 6.27 -0.26 -13.23
N LEU A 26 5.08 -0.77 -13.52
CA LEU A 26 3.99 0.04 -14.07
C LEU A 26 3.57 1.16 -13.12
N THR A 27 3.54 0.91 -11.81
CA THR A 27 3.23 1.95 -10.81
C THR A 27 4.25 3.09 -10.91
N VAL A 28 5.55 2.78 -10.95
CA VAL A 28 6.59 3.80 -11.10
C VAL A 28 6.44 4.54 -12.42
N LEU A 29 6.37 3.82 -13.54
CA LEU A 29 6.32 4.42 -14.87
C LEU A 29 5.07 5.29 -15.09
N VAL A 30 3.90 4.81 -14.67
CA VAL A 30 2.65 5.56 -14.80
C VAL A 30 2.66 6.78 -13.91
N THR A 31 3.13 6.68 -12.66
CA THR A 31 3.19 7.83 -11.74
C THR A 31 4.11 8.92 -12.28
N VAL A 32 5.30 8.54 -12.76
CA VAL A 32 6.30 9.48 -13.32
C VAL A 32 5.82 10.06 -14.65
N GLY A 33 5.27 9.22 -15.53
CA GLY A 33 4.73 9.65 -16.83
C GLY A 33 3.57 10.63 -16.67
N LEU A 34 2.62 10.32 -15.78
CA LEU A 34 1.50 11.22 -15.48
C LEU A 34 1.98 12.52 -14.85
N ALA A 35 2.97 12.48 -13.94
CA ALA A 35 3.55 13.70 -13.39
C ALA A 35 4.07 14.65 -14.49
N GLY A 36 4.80 14.13 -15.47
CA GLY A 36 5.28 14.92 -16.61
C GLY A 36 4.14 15.47 -17.48
N LEU A 37 3.11 14.66 -17.73
CA LEU A 37 1.96 15.06 -18.56
C LEU A 37 1.08 16.11 -17.90
N VAL A 38 0.85 16.01 -16.59
CA VAL A 38 -0.05 16.89 -15.84
C VAL A 38 0.65 18.11 -15.25
N ALA A 39 1.98 18.19 -15.29
CA ALA A 39 2.79 19.31 -14.78
C ALA A 39 2.27 20.72 -15.16
N PRO A 40 1.75 20.97 -16.38
CA PRO A 40 1.25 22.29 -16.76
C PRO A 40 -0.05 22.70 -16.06
N VAL A 41 -0.80 21.73 -15.53
CA VAL A 41 -2.16 21.91 -14.98
C VAL A 41 -2.18 21.65 -13.47
N GLU A 42 -1.33 20.75 -12.98
CA GLU A 42 -1.23 20.36 -11.58
C GLU A 42 0.19 20.64 -11.05
N SER A 43 0.28 21.40 -9.96
CA SER A 43 1.54 21.66 -9.27
C SER A 43 1.83 20.59 -8.21
N GLY A 44 3.10 20.18 -8.12
CA GLY A 44 3.61 19.36 -7.01
C GLY A 44 3.30 17.87 -7.11
N LEU A 45 3.16 17.20 -5.97
CA LEU A 45 3.05 15.74 -5.87
C LEU A 45 1.64 15.19 -6.08
N ARG A 46 0.75 15.91 -6.77
CA ARG A 46 -0.62 15.42 -7.06
C ARG A 46 -0.61 14.14 -7.90
N ALA A 47 0.41 13.94 -8.72
CA ALA A 47 0.60 12.70 -9.47
C ALA A 47 0.69 11.42 -8.60
N VAL A 48 1.06 11.56 -7.31
CA VAL A 48 1.07 10.47 -6.33
C VAL A 48 -0.34 9.89 -6.11
N GLU A 49 -1.39 10.67 -6.32
CA GLU A 49 -2.78 10.21 -6.27
C GLU A 49 -3.08 9.16 -7.34
N TYR A 50 -2.37 9.18 -8.47
CA TYR A 50 -2.53 8.14 -9.49
C TYR A 50 -1.69 6.89 -9.13
N GLY A 51 -0.50 7.11 -8.53
CA GLY A 51 0.40 6.04 -8.09
C GLY A 51 -0.16 5.17 -6.96
N GLN A 52 -1.05 5.72 -6.12
CA GLN A 52 -1.65 4.98 -5.01
C GLN A 52 -2.41 3.73 -5.47
N ALA A 53 -3.06 3.76 -6.65
CA ALA A 53 -3.80 2.60 -7.15
C ALA A 53 -2.87 1.41 -7.43
N GLY A 54 -1.68 1.70 -7.96
CA GLY A 54 -0.64 0.71 -8.20
C GLY A 54 -0.07 0.13 -6.90
N VAL A 55 0.15 0.96 -5.88
CA VAL A 55 0.65 0.48 -4.58
C VAL A 55 -0.43 -0.27 -3.79
N VAL A 56 -1.70 0.09 -3.93
CA VAL A 56 -2.84 -0.69 -3.44
C VAL A 56 -2.87 -2.07 -4.11
N LEU A 57 -2.73 -2.13 -5.44
CA LEU A 57 -2.65 -3.39 -6.17
C LEU A 57 -1.48 -4.25 -5.67
N LEU A 58 -0.29 -3.67 -5.48
CA LEU A 58 0.87 -4.36 -4.91
C LEU A 58 0.57 -4.95 -3.53
N GLY A 59 -0.09 -4.18 -2.66
CA GLY A 59 -0.51 -4.63 -1.33
C GLY A 59 -1.44 -5.85 -1.38
N VAL A 60 -2.42 -5.80 -2.28
CA VAL A 60 -3.34 -6.91 -2.52
C VAL A 60 -2.62 -8.12 -3.09
N LEU A 61 -1.80 -7.96 -4.13
CA LEU A 61 -1.09 -9.06 -4.80
C LEU A 61 -0.09 -9.77 -3.88
N ALA A 62 0.51 -9.05 -2.93
CA ALA A 62 1.48 -9.64 -2.00
C ALA A 62 0.92 -10.81 -1.18
N VAL A 63 -0.40 -10.83 -0.94
CA VAL A 63 -1.10 -11.90 -0.22
C VAL A 63 -2.09 -12.64 -1.10
N GLY A 64 -2.87 -11.90 -1.89
CA GLY A 64 -4.05 -12.38 -2.60
C GLY A 64 -3.80 -13.50 -3.60
N GLY A 65 -2.62 -13.55 -4.23
CA GLY A 65 -2.28 -14.62 -5.19
C GLY A 65 -2.37 -16.02 -4.58
N GLU A 66 -2.05 -16.17 -3.30
CA GLU A 66 -2.13 -17.49 -2.64
C GLU A 66 -3.58 -17.94 -2.43
N TYR A 67 -4.50 -16.99 -2.24
CA TYR A 67 -5.92 -17.29 -2.05
C TYR A 67 -6.59 -17.66 -3.38
N ALA A 68 -6.21 -17.00 -4.48
CA ALA A 68 -6.73 -17.30 -5.81
C ALA A 68 -6.36 -18.73 -6.26
N ASP A 69 -5.11 -19.16 -5.98
CA ASP A 69 -4.59 -20.46 -6.42
C ASP A 69 -4.75 -21.57 -5.36
N GLY A 70 -5.35 -21.27 -4.20
CA GLY A 70 -5.50 -22.23 -3.09
C GLY A 70 -4.18 -22.63 -2.40
N GLN A 71 -3.07 -21.94 -2.71
CA GLN A 71 -1.73 -22.21 -2.18
C GLN A 71 -1.58 -21.88 -0.68
N VAL A 72 -2.50 -21.13 -0.08
CA VAL A 72 -2.43 -20.81 1.36
C VAL A 72 -2.31 -22.07 2.23
N ARG A 73 -2.94 -23.19 1.83
CA ARG A 73 -2.85 -24.46 2.58
C ARG A 73 -1.43 -25.02 2.58
N THR A 74 -0.74 -25.02 1.45
CA THR A 74 0.64 -25.54 1.34
C THR A 74 1.63 -24.63 2.08
N THR A 75 1.43 -23.32 2.03
CA THR A 75 2.21 -22.35 2.81
C THR A 75 2.06 -22.60 4.32
N LEU A 76 0.84 -22.85 4.80
CA LEU A 76 0.57 -23.12 6.21
C LEU A 76 1.13 -24.48 6.69
N LEU A 77 1.18 -25.49 5.82
CA LEU A 77 1.87 -26.75 6.14
C LEU A 77 3.38 -26.56 6.28
N SER A 78 3.96 -25.68 5.48
CA SER A 78 5.40 -25.36 5.53
C SER A 78 5.76 -24.46 6.72
N VAL A 79 4.89 -23.49 7.05
CA VAL A 79 5.07 -22.53 8.13
C VAL A 79 3.88 -22.59 9.10
N PRO A 80 3.86 -23.56 10.04
CA PRO A 80 2.70 -23.78 10.92
C PRO A 80 2.44 -22.62 11.91
N ARG A 81 3.44 -21.75 12.14
CA ARG A 81 3.32 -20.56 12.98
C ARG A 81 2.69 -19.40 12.19
N ARG A 82 1.36 -19.33 12.18
CA ARG A 82 0.55 -18.35 11.43
C ARG A 82 0.97 -16.88 11.64
N GLY A 83 1.20 -16.48 12.89
CA GLY A 83 1.63 -15.10 13.20
C GLY A 83 3.01 -14.77 12.63
N LEU A 84 3.92 -15.76 12.60
CA LEU A 84 5.25 -15.61 12.03
C LEU A 84 5.19 -15.49 10.50
N LEU A 85 4.33 -16.27 9.85
CA LEU A 85 4.05 -16.17 8.42
C LEU A 85 3.49 -14.80 8.05
N LEU A 86 2.47 -14.33 8.77
CA LEU A 86 1.84 -13.05 8.49
C LEU A 86 2.81 -11.88 8.71
N ALA A 87 3.62 -11.91 9.76
CA ALA A 87 4.67 -10.92 9.99
C ALA A 87 5.72 -10.94 8.87
N GLY A 88 6.09 -12.13 8.37
CA GLY A 88 7.00 -12.30 7.24
C GLY A 88 6.46 -11.66 5.95
N LYS A 89 5.18 -11.91 5.63
CA LYS A 89 4.47 -11.29 4.51
C LYS A 89 4.41 -9.77 4.63
N GLY A 90 4.13 -9.27 5.83
CA GLY A 90 4.11 -7.84 6.10
C GLY A 90 5.47 -7.19 5.87
N VAL A 91 6.56 -7.76 6.38
CA VAL A 91 7.91 -7.23 6.16
C VAL A 91 8.33 -7.30 4.69
N ALA A 92 8.06 -8.42 4.01
CA ALA A 92 8.37 -8.55 2.58
C ALA A 92 7.62 -7.50 1.74
N TYR A 93 6.33 -7.29 2.04
CA TYR A 93 5.55 -6.22 1.43
C TYR A 93 6.16 -4.84 1.70
N LEU A 94 6.50 -4.52 2.96
CA LEU A 94 7.07 -3.21 3.32
C LEU A 94 8.35 -2.91 2.55
N VAL A 95 9.23 -3.91 2.34
CA VAL A 95 10.44 -3.75 1.54
C VAL A 95 10.12 -3.41 0.08
N VAL A 96 9.26 -4.20 -0.57
CA VAL A 96 8.90 -4.00 -1.98
C VAL A 96 8.14 -2.68 -2.20
N ALA A 97 7.19 -2.36 -1.31
CA ALA A 97 6.43 -1.13 -1.34
C ALA A 97 7.30 0.09 -1.12
N SER A 98 8.25 0.05 -0.19
CA SER A 98 9.18 1.16 0.07
C SER A 98 10.06 1.44 -1.14
N LEU A 99 10.62 0.39 -1.76
CA LEU A 99 11.40 0.55 -3.00
C LEU A 99 10.56 1.15 -4.12
N THR A 100 9.34 0.63 -4.33
CA THR A 100 8.43 1.12 -5.37
C THR A 100 8.04 2.59 -5.12
N ALA A 101 7.69 2.94 -3.89
CA ALA A 101 7.28 4.29 -3.51
C ALA A 101 8.43 5.30 -3.64
N VAL A 102 9.64 4.94 -3.18
CA VAL A 102 10.83 5.79 -3.32
C VAL A 102 11.18 5.98 -4.79
N SER A 103 11.13 4.93 -5.61
CA SER A 103 11.38 5.03 -7.05
C SER A 103 10.33 5.91 -7.76
N ALA A 104 9.04 5.75 -7.43
CA ALA A 104 7.97 6.54 -8.01
C ALA A 104 8.11 8.03 -7.64
N VAL A 105 8.26 8.34 -6.35
CA VAL A 105 8.39 9.73 -5.86
C VAL A 105 9.69 10.37 -6.33
N GLY A 106 10.80 9.63 -6.32
CA GLY A 106 12.08 10.11 -6.84
C GLY A 106 12.03 10.41 -8.33
N GLY A 107 11.34 9.57 -9.12
CA GLY A 107 11.11 9.83 -10.53
C GLY A 107 10.23 11.07 -10.77
N VAL A 108 9.18 11.27 -9.96
CA VAL A 108 8.36 12.48 -10.02
C VAL A 108 9.19 13.72 -9.71
N ALA A 109 10.03 13.69 -8.67
CA ALA A 109 10.91 14.79 -8.31
C ALA A 109 11.99 15.08 -9.38
N ALA A 110 12.39 14.08 -10.17
CA ALA A 110 13.30 14.28 -11.30
C ALA A 110 12.64 14.99 -12.49
N VAL A 111 11.33 14.80 -12.69
CA VAL A 111 10.57 15.41 -13.79
C VAL A 111 9.97 16.77 -13.38
N LEU A 112 9.64 16.94 -12.09
CA LEU A 112 9.04 18.16 -11.55
C LEU A 112 10.05 18.92 -10.66
N PRO A 113 10.63 20.04 -11.13
CA PRO A 113 11.55 20.83 -10.30
C PRO A 113 10.81 21.44 -9.10
N GLY A 114 11.52 21.56 -7.97
CA GLY A 114 10.99 22.23 -6.77
C GLY A 114 10.22 21.34 -5.79
N VAL A 115 10.22 20.02 -5.97
CA VAL A 115 9.67 19.09 -4.97
C VAL A 115 10.54 19.10 -3.71
N GLY A 116 9.97 19.56 -2.60
CA GLY A 116 10.65 19.58 -1.30
C GLY A 116 10.77 18.18 -0.67
N VAL A 117 11.81 18.00 0.16
CA VAL A 117 12.10 16.72 0.84
C VAL A 117 10.96 16.29 1.78
N GLY A 118 10.33 17.24 2.49
CA GLY A 118 9.19 16.97 3.38
C GLY A 118 7.99 16.34 2.65
N PRO A 119 7.43 17.02 1.64
CA PRO A 119 6.38 16.46 0.79
C PRO A 119 6.76 15.12 0.14
N ALA A 120 7.99 14.97 -0.35
CA ALA A 120 8.47 13.72 -0.93
C ALA A 120 8.48 12.56 0.09
N ALA A 121 9.00 12.80 1.29
CA ALA A 121 8.97 11.81 2.36
C ALA A 121 7.53 11.45 2.76
N GLY A 122 6.64 12.46 2.86
CA GLY A 122 5.22 12.26 3.10
C GLY A 122 4.52 11.41 2.03
N ALA A 123 4.87 11.60 0.76
CA ALA A 123 4.33 10.81 -0.35
C ALA A 123 4.79 9.34 -0.27
N VAL A 124 6.07 9.11 0.05
CA VAL A 124 6.60 7.75 0.25
C VAL A 124 5.89 7.06 1.41
N VAL A 125 5.78 7.73 2.56
CA VAL A 125 5.09 7.20 3.74
C VAL A 125 3.63 6.90 3.41
N TYR A 126 2.93 7.82 2.71
CA TYR A 126 1.56 7.62 2.30
C TYR A 126 1.39 6.36 1.44
N LEU A 127 2.17 6.24 0.37
CA LEU A 127 2.09 5.12 -0.57
C LEU A 127 2.33 3.77 0.13
N VAL A 128 3.35 3.70 1.00
CA VAL A 128 3.65 2.48 1.76
C VAL A 128 2.49 2.12 2.70
N LEU A 129 1.94 3.09 3.44
CA LEU A 129 0.88 2.83 4.40
C LEU A 129 -0.46 2.49 3.73
N VAL A 130 -0.85 3.19 2.65
CA VAL A 130 -2.12 2.91 1.96
C VAL A 130 -2.11 1.53 1.30
N GLY A 131 -0.98 1.11 0.75
CA GLY A 131 -0.87 -0.26 0.24
C GLY A 131 -0.74 -1.30 1.36
N PHE A 132 -0.15 -0.97 2.52
CA PHE A 132 -0.16 -1.90 3.66
C PHE A 132 -1.56 -2.05 4.27
N PHE A 133 -2.36 -0.97 4.24
CA PHE A 133 -3.78 -1.05 4.52
C PHE A 133 -4.49 -1.98 3.52
N ALA A 134 -4.18 -1.89 2.22
CA ALA A 134 -4.72 -2.80 1.21
C ALA A 134 -4.32 -4.26 1.45
N HIS A 135 -3.07 -4.51 1.85
CA HIS A 135 -2.56 -5.81 2.24
C HIS A 135 -3.35 -6.41 3.42
N ALA A 136 -3.65 -5.61 4.44
CA ALA A 136 -4.48 -6.03 5.57
C ALA A 136 -5.91 -6.37 5.15
N VAL A 137 -6.52 -5.55 4.29
CA VAL A 137 -7.85 -5.82 3.74
C VAL A 137 -7.86 -7.08 2.88
N ALA A 138 -6.86 -7.30 2.03
CA ALA A 138 -6.72 -8.52 1.23
C ALA A 138 -6.57 -9.78 2.10
N THR A 139 -5.84 -9.66 3.21
CA THR A 139 -5.72 -10.75 4.20
C THR A 139 -7.07 -11.06 4.85
N LEU A 140 -7.93 -10.05 5.06
CA LEU A 140 -9.26 -10.21 5.65
C LEU A 140 -10.28 -10.80 4.68
N THR A 141 -10.31 -10.30 3.45
CA THR A 141 -11.30 -10.71 2.44
C THR A 141 -10.94 -12.03 1.80
N ARG A 142 -9.64 -12.37 1.72
CA ARG A 142 -9.13 -13.56 1.01
C ARG A 142 -9.50 -13.59 -0.46
N ASP A 143 -9.72 -12.41 -1.03
CA ASP A 143 -10.08 -12.23 -2.43
C ASP A 143 -9.36 -11.01 -2.98
N VAL A 144 -8.65 -11.21 -4.10
CA VAL A 144 -7.91 -10.17 -4.80
C VAL A 144 -8.86 -9.10 -5.31
N VAL A 145 -9.95 -9.50 -5.99
CA VAL A 145 -10.84 -8.57 -6.66
C VAL A 145 -11.64 -7.78 -5.63
N GLY A 146 -12.25 -8.47 -4.67
CA GLY A 146 -13.00 -7.84 -3.59
C GLY A 146 -12.16 -6.88 -2.74
N ALA A 147 -10.92 -7.23 -2.42
CA ALA A 147 -10.02 -6.34 -1.68
C ALA A 147 -9.68 -5.08 -2.49
N LEU A 148 -9.30 -5.28 -3.76
CA LEU A 148 -8.93 -4.19 -4.65
C LEU A 148 -10.10 -3.22 -4.83
N VAL A 149 -11.29 -3.74 -5.15
CA VAL A 149 -12.51 -2.94 -5.30
C VAL A 149 -12.83 -2.20 -4.00
N ALA A 150 -12.79 -2.87 -2.85
CA ALA A 150 -13.11 -2.25 -1.57
C ALA A 150 -12.16 -1.09 -1.22
N VAL A 151 -10.84 -1.30 -1.35
CA VAL A 151 -9.84 -0.29 -0.98
C VAL A 151 -9.82 0.86 -1.97
N LEU A 152 -9.86 0.59 -3.28
CA LEU A 152 -9.91 1.65 -4.29
C LEU A 152 -11.20 2.46 -4.17
N THR A 153 -12.35 1.82 -3.94
CA THR A 153 -13.62 2.51 -3.69
C THR A 153 -13.51 3.40 -2.44
N LEU A 154 -12.94 2.88 -1.35
CA LEU A 154 -12.75 3.65 -0.12
C LEU A 154 -11.88 4.89 -0.36
N VAL A 155 -10.72 4.72 -0.98
CA VAL A 155 -9.69 5.75 -1.10
C VAL A 155 -10.00 6.75 -2.22
N LEU A 156 -10.45 6.28 -3.39
CA LEU A 156 -10.65 7.09 -4.59
C LEU A 156 -12.06 7.69 -4.72
N LEU A 157 -13.07 7.08 -4.11
CA LEU A 157 -14.47 7.51 -4.25
C LEU A 157 -15.07 7.97 -2.93
N VAL A 158 -15.11 7.08 -1.94
CA VAL A 158 -15.79 7.32 -0.67
C VAL A 158 -15.11 8.45 0.11
N SER A 159 -13.78 8.40 0.23
CA SER A 159 -13.00 9.43 0.93
C SER A 159 -13.21 10.83 0.32
N PRO A 160 -13.12 11.02 -1.02
CA PRO A 160 -13.36 12.33 -1.57
C PRO A 160 -14.80 12.82 -1.52
N LEU A 161 -15.77 11.94 -1.79
CA LEU A 161 -17.19 12.29 -1.79
C LEU A 161 -17.70 12.62 -0.39
N LEU A 162 -17.33 11.83 0.63
CA LEU A 162 -17.75 12.11 2.00
C LEU A 162 -17.14 13.38 2.57
N ALA A 163 -15.94 13.76 2.13
CA ALA A 163 -15.32 15.02 2.54
C ALA A 163 -16.05 16.26 2.02
N ALA A 164 -16.82 16.12 0.93
CA ALA A 164 -17.66 17.20 0.44
C ALA A 164 -18.89 17.45 1.34
N VAL A 165 -19.27 16.47 2.17
CA VAL A 165 -20.51 16.51 2.96
C VAL A 165 -20.28 16.44 4.48
N THR A 166 -19.12 15.95 4.93
CA THR A 166 -18.83 15.76 6.37
C THR A 166 -17.36 16.03 6.71
N ARG A 167 -17.13 16.63 7.88
CA ARG A 167 -15.77 16.84 8.43
C ARG A 167 -15.10 15.56 8.90
N VAL A 168 -15.88 14.55 9.30
CA VAL A 168 -15.35 13.25 9.76
C VAL A 168 -14.57 12.52 8.66
N ALA A 169 -14.91 12.77 7.39
CA ALA A 169 -14.23 12.18 6.25
C ALA A 169 -12.79 12.64 6.06
N GLU A 170 -12.36 13.73 6.72
CA GLU A 170 -10.96 14.15 6.74
C GLU A 170 -10.05 13.07 7.35
N TYR A 171 -10.57 12.25 8.26
CA TYR A 171 -9.84 11.15 8.90
C TYR A 171 -9.84 9.84 8.10
N LEU A 172 -10.45 9.81 6.91
CA LEU A 172 -10.42 8.62 6.06
C LEU A 172 -9.03 8.43 5.44
N PRO A 173 -8.57 7.17 5.25
CA PRO A 173 -7.19 6.87 4.82
C PRO A 173 -6.72 7.65 3.59
N GLY A 174 -7.58 7.80 2.59
CA GLY A 174 -7.25 8.53 1.36
C GLY A 174 -7.15 10.04 1.55
N ARG A 175 -7.94 10.63 2.45
CA ARG A 175 -7.93 12.08 2.71
C ARG A 175 -6.77 12.46 3.62
N VAL A 176 -6.72 11.83 4.80
CA VAL A 176 -5.68 12.12 5.80
C VAL A 176 -4.30 11.78 5.25
N GLY A 177 -4.19 10.67 4.51
CA GLY A 177 -2.96 10.25 3.88
C GLY A 177 -2.45 11.23 2.82
N ALA A 178 -3.37 11.85 2.08
CA ALA A 178 -3.01 12.82 1.06
C ALA A 178 -2.52 14.16 1.62
N GLN A 179 -2.79 14.47 2.88
CA GLN A 179 -2.24 15.67 3.51
C GLN A 179 -0.72 15.58 3.69
N LEU A 180 -0.17 14.37 3.92
CA LEU A 180 1.27 14.17 4.16
C LEU A 180 2.17 14.71 3.05
N TYR A 181 1.71 14.74 1.79
CA TYR A 181 2.51 15.23 0.66
C TYR A 181 1.97 16.52 0.02
N ARG A 182 0.83 17.03 0.48
CA ARG A 182 0.28 18.31 0.04
C ARG A 182 0.77 19.46 0.91
N THR A 183 1.15 19.20 2.16
CA THR A 183 1.70 20.20 3.08
C THR A 183 3.22 20.20 3.08
N THR A 184 3.82 21.39 3.23
CA THR A 184 5.29 21.53 3.34
C THR A 184 5.82 21.14 4.73
N ALA A 185 4.96 21.18 5.75
CA ALA A 185 5.26 20.71 7.10
C ALA A 185 4.90 19.23 7.27
N ALA A 186 5.64 18.54 8.15
CA ALA A 186 5.33 17.17 8.55
C ALA A 186 3.99 17.13 9.28
N ASP A 187 2.97 16.56 8.63
CA ASP A 187 1.66 16.34 9.23
C ASP A 187 1.67 15.06 10.09
N VAL A 188 2.32 15.17 11.25
CA VAL A 188 2.44 14.09 12.23
C VAL A 188 1.08 13.54 12.68
N PRO A 189 0.05 14.38 12.97
CA PRO A 189 -1.29 13.89 13.26
C PRO A 189 -1.88 13.06 12.12
N GLY A 190 -1.76 13.52 10.87
CA GLY A 190 -2.28 12.80 9.72
C GLY A 190 -1.61 11.44 9.51
N ALA A 191 -0.28 11.40 9.66
CA ALA A 191 0.49 10.16 9.63
C ALA A 191 0.06 9.18 10.74
N ALA A 192 -0.18 9.68 11.96
CA ALA A 192 -0.62 8.87 13.09
C ALA A 192 -2.01 8.25 12.86
N VAL A 193 -2.96 9.01 12.28
CA VAL A 193 -4.29 8.50 11.95
C VAL A 193 -4.23 7.41 10.88
N LEU A 194 -3.42 7.60 9.82
CA LEU A 194 -3.23 6.58 8.80
C LEU A 194 -2.57 5.31 9.37
N CYS A 195 -1.56 5.48 10.22
CA CYS A 195 -0.96 4.38 10.97
C CYS A 195 -1.99 3.66 11.84
N ALA A 196 -2.89 4.38 12.51
CA ALA A 196 -3.96 3.77 13.30
C ALA A 196 -4.90 2.92 12.45
N TRP A 197 -5.29 3.39 11.26
CA TRP A 197 -6.06 2.59 10.29
C TRP A 197 -5.35 1.29 9.91
N VAL A 198 -4.06 1.38 9.60
CA VAL A 198 -3.21 0.23 9.26
C VAL A 198 -3.11 -0.75 10.44
N VAL A 199 -2.87 -0.25 11.65
CA VAL A 199 -2.76 -1.08 12.86
C VAL A 199 -4.07 -1.77 13.18
N VAL A 200 -5.20 -1.05 13.12
CA VAL A 200 -6.52 -1.62 13.38
C VAL A 200 -6.88 -2.67 12.32
N ALA A 201 -6.76 -2.33 11.03
CA ALA A 201 -7.04 -3.28 9.95
C ALA A 201 -6.10 -4.50 10.03
N GLY A 202 -4.82 -4.28 10.30
CA GLY A 202 -3.81 -5.32 10.46
C GLY A 202 -4.06 -6.22 11.67
N ALA A 203 -4.48 -5.67 12.80
CA ALA A 203 -4.84 -6.44 14.00
C ALA A 203 -6.08 -7.30 13.77
N VAL A 204 -7.11 -6.73 13.11
CA VAL A 204 -8.32 -7.48 12.75
C VAL A 204 -7.98 -8.58 11.73
N ALA A 205 -7.12 -8.28 10.74
CA ALA A 205 -6.61 -9.25 9.77
C ALA A 205 -5.84 -10.39 10.44
N ALA A 206 -4.93 -10.07 11.36
CA ALA A 206 -4.15 -11.05 12.10
C ALA A 206 -5.04 -11.94 12.98
N ALA A 207 -6.00 -11.35 13.69
CA ALA A 207 -6.94 -12.09 14.51
C ALA A 207 -7.81 -13.03 13.66
N ALA A 208 -8.32 -12.56 12.51
CA ALA A 208 -9.10 -13.38 11.59
C ALA A 208 -8.27 -14.51 10.98
N PHE A 209 -7.04 -14.24 10.54
CA PHE A 209 -6.12 -15.22 9.96
C PHE A 209 -5.76 -16.33 10.94
N VAL A 210 -5.53 -15.98 12.21
CA VAL A 210 -5.23 -16.98 13.26
C VAL A 210 -6.45 -17.84 13.59
N ARG A 211 -7.66 -17.26 13.59
CA ARG A 211 -8.90 -17.97 13.99
C ARG A 211 -9.54 -18.80 12.88
N ARG A 212 -9.59 -18.29 11.65
CA ARG A 212 -10.37 -18.87 10.53
C ARG A 212 -9.62 -19.93 9.74
N ASP A 213 -8.30 -19.94 9.80
CA ASP A 213 -7.50 -20.92 9.05
C ASP A 213 -7.06 -22.11 9.89
N ALA A 214 -7.52 -22.19 11.15
CA ALA A 214 -7.35 -23.32 12.07
C ALA A 214 -8.09 -24.58 11.57
#